data_AF-A0A937SU07-F1
#
_entry.id   AF-A0A937SU07-F1
#
_cell.length_a   1.000
_cell.length_b   1.000
_cell.length_c   1.000
_cell.angle_alpha   90.00
_cell.angle_beta   90.00
_cell.angle_gamma   90.00
#
_symmetry.space_group_name_H-M   'P 1'
#
loop_
_entity.id
_entity.type
_entity.pdbx_description
1 polymer ?
#
loop_
_entity_poly.entity_id
_entity_poly.type
_entity_poly.pdbx_seq_one_letter_code
_entity_poly.pdbx_strand_id
1 'polypeptide(L)'
;MMGLLNHTLSTALVTIGDVAPIVAIIFGFQFFVLRKRPANLGRIAIGFVYVLIGLTFFLVGLEEALFPIGRTMAEQLTAPAFLGGVQEVAGGSHALGWTDYLWVYVFAAAIGFSTTIAEPSLIAIAHKAETVSGGTVDALGLRIAVAVGVAIGVSLGSFRIVIDWPLPYFILAGYIIVIVQTVYASKIIIPLAYDSGGVTTSTVTVPVVAALGLGLASTIPGRSPLIDGFGLIAFASVFPIMSVLGYAVISAWLRKKQHKEGENGDGS
;
A
#
# COMPACT_ATOMS: atom_id res chain seq x y z
N MET A 1 4.16 -32.34 7.93
CA MET A 1 5.02 -32.39 6.72
C MET A 1 4.21 -32.52 5.44
N MET A 2 3.39 -33.57 5.25
CA MET A 2 2.56 -33.73 4.03
C MET A 2 1.53 -32.60 3.81
N GLY A 3 0.96 -32.03 4.88
CA GLY A 3 0.03 -30.89 4.76
C GLY A 3 0.67 -29.63 4.18
N LEU A 4 1.88 -29.27 4.63
CA LEU A 4 2.62 -28.11 4.12
C LEU A 4 3.03 -28.30 2.65
N LEU A 5 3.40 -29.53 2.29
CA LEU A 5 3.81 -29.87 0.93
C LEU A 5 2.63 -29.86 -0.04
N ASN A 6 1.44 -30.29 0.39
CA ASN A 6 0.22 -30.13 -0.39
C ASN A 6 -0.21 -28.65 -0.49
N HIS A 7 -0.12 -27.88 0.60
CA HIS A 7 -0.46 -26.45 0.61
C HIS A 7 0.41 -25.68 -0.38
N THR A 8 1.73 -25.84 -0.27
CA THR A 8 2.70 -25.22 -1.21
C THR A 8 2.43 -25.61 -2.67
N LEU A 9 2.09 -26.88 -2.95
CA LEU A 9 1.77 -27.31 -4.31
C LEU A 9 0.45 -26.69 -4.81
N SER A 10 -0.58 -26.60 -3.97
CA SER A 10 -1.83 -25.94 -4.33
C SER A 10 -1.62 -24.46 -4.58
N THR A 11 -0.85 -23.76 -3.73
CA THR A 11 -0.53 -22.35 -3.91
C THR A 11 0.25 -22.14 -5.21
N ALA A 12 1.18 -23.05 -5.56
CA ALA A 12 1.89 -22.98 -6.84
C ALA A 12 0.94 -23.06 -8.04
N LEU A 13 -0.03 -23.98 -8.00
CA LEU A 13 -1.01 -24.15 -9.09
C LEU A 13 -1.93 -22.93 -9.23
N VAL A 14 -2.38 -22.36 -8.11
CA VAL A 14 -3.17 -21.11 -8.10
C VAL A 14 -2.35 -19.96 -8.66
N THR A 15 -1.10 -19.82 -8.22
CA THR A 15 -0.18 -18.77 -8.68
C THR A 15 0.06 -18.85 -10.20
N ILE A 16 0.18 -20.05 -10.77
CA ILE A 16 0.26 -20.24 -12.23
C ILE A 16 -1.00 -19.70 -12.92
N GLY A 17 -2.17 -20.00 -12.37
CA GLY A 17 -3.45 -19.48 -12.85
C GLY A 17 -3.52 -17.95 -12.78
N ASP A 18 -3.07 -17.35 -11.69
CA ASP A 18 -3.09 -15.90 -11.46
C ASP A 18 -2.13 -15.14 -12.40
N VAL A 19 -1.00 -15.76 -12.75
CA VAL A 19 0.01 -15.14 -13.65
C VAL A 19 -0.31 -15.40 -15.12
N ALA A 20 -1.08 -16.44 -15.46
CA ALA A 20 -1.41 -16.80 -16.84
C ALA A 20 -2.00 -15.65 -17.69
N PRO A 21 -2.92 -14.80 -17.18
CA PRO A 21 -3.43 -13.65 -17.92
C PRO A 21 -2.34 -12.65 -18.32
N ILE A 22 -1.38 -12.39 -17.41
CA ILE A 22 -0.26 -11.47 -17.67
C ILE A 22 0.62 -12.04 -18.78
N VAL A 23 0.94 -13.34 -18.71
CA VAL A 23 1.69 -14.05 -19.75
C VAL A 23 0.95 -13.99 -21.08
N ALA A 24 -0.36 -14.26 -21.09
CA ALA A 24 -1.17 -14.22 -22.29
C ALA A 24 -1.17 -12.83 -22.94
N ILE A 25 -1.27 -11.76 -22.14
CA ILE A 25 -1.20 -10.38 -22.65
C ILE A 25 0.19 -10.09 -23.23
N ILE A 26 1.28 -10.43 -22.52
CA ILE A 26 2.65 -10.16 -22.97
C ILE A 26 2.94 -10.86 -24.31
N PHE A 27 2.66 -12.17 -24.39
CA PHE A 27 2.88 -12.94 -25.62
C PHE A 27 1.90 -12.53 -26.72
N GLY A 28 0.66 -12.20 -26.36
CA GLY A 28 -0.33 -11.64 -27.29
C GLY A 28 0.16 -10.34 -27.93
N PHE A 29 0.67 -9.40 -27.14
CA PHE A 29 1.26 -8.16 -27.66
C PHE A 29 2.50 -8.43 -28.52
N GLN A 30 3.38 -9.34 -28.11
CA GLN A 30 4.57 -9.73 -28.88
C GLN A 30 4.20 -10.27 -30.28
N PHE A 31 3.29 -11.24 -30.35
CA PHE A 31 2.96 -11.91 -31.60
C PHE A 31 2.02 -11.12 -32.49
N PHE A 32 0.97 -10.51 -31.93
CA PHE A 32 -0.08 -9.86 -32.71
C PHE A 32 0.22 -8.38 -33.01
N VAL A 33 0.74 -7.63 -32.02
CA VAL A 33 0.95 -6.17 -32.15
C VAL A 33 2.37 -5.87 -32.66
N LEU A 34 3.38 -6.35 -31.94
CA LEU A 34 4.78 -6.10 -32.28
C LEU A 34 5.28 -6.97 -33.43
N ARG A 35 4.58 -8.08 -33.73
CA ARG A 35 4.91 -9.07 -34.77
C ARG A 35 6.38 -9.52 -34.72
N LYS A 36 6.93 -9.60 -33.51
CA LYS A 36 8.29 -10.09 -33.25
C LYS A 36 8.20 -11.36 -32.43
N ARG A 37 9.22 -12.22 -32.55
CA ARG A 37 9.42 -13.31 -31.60
C ARG A 37 10.26 -12.77 -30.44
N PRO A 38 9.93 -13.11 -29.19
CA PRO A 38 10.73 -12.66 -28.06
C PRO A 38 12.13 -13.25 -28.18
N ALA A 39 13.14 -12.40 -28.07
CA ALA A 39 14.53 -12.84 -28.07
C ALA A 39 14.80 -13.66 -26.80
N ASN A 40 15.56 -14.76 -26.92
CA ASN A 40 15.95 -15.62 -25.80
C ASN A 40 14.78 -16.29 -25.05
N LEU A 41 13.83 -16.89 -25.76
CA LEU A 41 12.72 -17.70 -25.21
C LEU A 41 13.15 -18.63 -24.06
N GLY A 42 14.29 -19.33 -24.20
CA GLY A 42 14.80 -20.22 -23.14
C GLY A 42 15.15 -19.50 -21.84
N ARG A 43 15.77 -18.31 -21.91
CA ARG A 43 16.05 -17.52 -20.70
C ARG A 43 14.77 -16.97 -20.08
N ILE A 44 13.80 -16.57 -20.91
CA ILE A 44 12.49 -16.11 -20.43
C ILE A 44 11.77 -17.24 -19.69
N ALA A 45 11.75 -18.45 -20.27
CA ALA A 45 11.11 -19.61 -19.64
C ALA A 45 11.76 -19.96 -18.29
N ILE A 46 13.10 -19.99 -18.23
CA ILE A 46 13.83 -20.24 -16.98
C ILE A 46 13.55 -19.14 -15.95
N GLY A 47 13.60 -17.87 -16.35
CA GLY A 47 13.27 -16.75 -15.49
C GLY A 47 11.84 -16.82 -14.96
N PHE A 48 10.89 -17.22 -15.81
CA PHE A 48 9.50 -17.41 -15.43
C PHE A 48 9.31 -18.53 -14.40
N VAL A 49 10.02 -19.64 -14.55
CA VAL A 49 10.04 -20.72 -13.54
C VAL A 49 10.57 -20.21 -12.20
N TYR A 50 11.68 -19.45 -12.20
CA TYR A 50 12.20 -18.88 -10.96
C TYR A 50 11.25 -17.87 -10.32
N VAL A 51 10.56 -17.05 -11.11
CA VAL A 51 9.52 -16.13 -10.61
C VAL A 51 8.36 -16.89 -9.99
N LEU A 52 7.86 -17.96 -10.62
CA LEU A 52 6.77 -18.77 -10.07
C LEU A 52 7.17 -19.43 -8.74
N ILE A 53 8.37 -20.02 -8.68
CA ILE A 53 8.89 -20.63 -7.45
C ILE A 53 9.04 -19.56 -6.35
N GLY A 54 9.65 -18.42 -6.68
CA GLY A 54 9.85 -17.32 -5.74
C GLY A 54 8.54 -16.75 -5.22
N LEU A 55 7.57 -16.49 -6.11
CA LEU A 55 6.25 -15.97 -5.76
C LEU A 55 5.46 -16.97 -4.90
N THR A 56 5.53 -18.27 -5.22
CA THR A 56 4.88 -19.32 -4.42
C THR A 56 5.43 -19.34 -3.00
N PHE A 57 6.76 -19.43 -2.84
CA PHE A 57 7.36 -19.46 -1.49
C PHE A 57 7.12 -18.17 -0.72
N PHE A 58 7.14 -17.04 -1.41
CA PHE A 58 6.84 -15.75 -0.81
C PHE A 58 5.39 -15.67 -0.31
N LEU A 59 4.40 -16.08 -1.13
CA LEU A 59 2.99 -16.09 -0.74
C LEU A 59 2.74 -17.04 0.43
N VAL A 60 3.29 -18.26 0.39
CA VAL A 60 3.18 -19.21 1.51
C VAL A 60 3.82 -18.64 2.77
N GLY A 61 4.99 -17.99 2.65
CA GLY A 61 5.63 -17.31 3.78
C GLY A 61 4.77 -16.20 4.38
N LEU A 62 4.07 -15.42 3.54
CA LEU A 62 3.14 -14.39 4.01
C LEU A 62 1.91 -14.99 4.72
N GLU A 63 1.29 -16.01 4.13
CA GLU A 63 0.10 -16.67 4.67
C GLU A 63 0.36 -17.36 6.01
N GLU A 64 1.54 -17.97 6.18
CA GLU A 64 1.88 -18.71 7.40
C GLU A 64 2.50 -17.82 8.49
N ALA A 65 3.18 -16.73 8.11
CA ALA A 65 3.88 -15.87 9.08
C ALA A 65 3.16 -14.54 9.32
N LEU A 66 2.95 -13.73 8.28
CA LEU A 66 2.51 -12.34 8.42
C LEU A 66 1.01 -12.20 8.62
N PHE A 67 0.20 -12.99 7.91
CA PHE A 67 -1.26 -12.92 8.03
C PHE A 67 -1.78 -13.34 9.40
N PRO A 68 -1.31 -14.45 10.01
CA PRO A 68 -1.79 -14.87 11.32
C PRO A 68 -1.39 -13.85 12.40
N ILE A 69 -0.22 -13.23 12.29
CA ILE A 69 0.20 -12.15 13.19
C ILE A 69 -0.74 -10.95 13.05
N GLY A 70 -1.01 -10.49 11.82
CA GLY A 70 -1.92 -9.38 11.58
C GLY A 70 -3.33 -9.63 12.12
N ARG A 71 -3.87 -10.84 11.89
CA ARG A 71 -5.19 -11.25 12.38
C ARG A 71 -5.23 -11.35 13.90
N THR A 72 -4.26 -12.01 14.52
CA THR A 72 -4.20 -12.15 15.98
C THR A 72 -4.06 -10.79 16.67
N MET A 73 -3.26 -9.88 16.11
CA MET A 73 -3.14 -8.52 16.62
C MET A 73 -4.45 -7.74 16.47
N ALA A 74 -5.13 -7.85 15.32
CA ALA A 74 -6.45 -7.25 15.14
C ALA A 74 -7.47 -7.80 16.15
N GLU A 75 -7.50 -9.10 16.38
CA GLU A 75 -8.34 -9.77 17.38
C GLU A 75 -8.05 -9.27 18.80
N GLN A 76 -6.78 -9.13 19.17
CA GLN A 76 -6.38 -8.63 20.49
C GLN A 76 -6.71 -7.15 20.68
N LEU A 77 -6.46 -6.30 19.66
CA LEU A 77 -6.73 -4.86 19.72
C LEU A 77 -8.22 -4.52 19.67
N THR A 78 -9.04 -5.41 19.13
CA THR A 78 -10.50 -5.27 19.09
C THR A 78 -11.21 -6.07 20.19
N ALA A 79 -10.46 -6.77 21.05
CA ALA A 79 -11.03 -7.56 22.13
C ALA A 79 -11.76 -6.65 23.15
N PRO A 80 -12.98 -7.01 23.60
CA PRO A 80 -13.71 -6.23 24.59
C PRO A 80 -12.94 -6.01 25.90
N ALA A 81 -12.09 -6.97 26.30
CA ALA A 81 -11.24 -6.83 27.48
C ALA A 81 -10.13 -5.79 27.30
N PHE A 82 -9.60 -5.63 26.08
CA PHE A 82 -8.60 -4.61 25.78
C PHE A 82 -9.25 -3.23 25.67
N LEU A 83 -10.35 -3.13 24.91
CA LEU A 83 -11.12 -1.89 24.74
C LEU A 83 -11.73 -1.42 26.08
N GLY A 84 -12.26 -2.35 26.88
CA GLY A 84 -12.85 -2.10 28.19
C GLY A 84 -11.82 -1.97 29.33
N GLY A 85 -10.64 -2.56 29.22
CA GLY A 85 -9.55 -2.38 30.19
C GLY A 85 -8.96 -0.96 30.15
N VAL A 86 -8.95 -0.30 28.99
CA VAL A 86 -8.70 1.15 28.88
C VAL A 86 -9.80 1.95 29.59
N GLN A 87 -11.01 1.40 29.66
CA GLN A 87 -12.20 2.04 30.21
C GLN A 87 -12.33 1.89 31.74
N GLU A 88 -11.85 0.79 32.33
CA GLU A 88 -11.74 0.63 33.80
C GLU A 88 -10.82 1.69 34.42
N VAL A 89 -9.77 2.12 33.71
CA VAL A 89 -8.88 3.21 34.17
C VAL A 89 -9.59 4.58 34.13
N ALA A 90 -10.61 4.75 33.30
CA ALA A 90 -11.33 6.01 33.09
C ALA A 90 -12.66 6.12 33.88
N GLY A 91 -13.06 5.09 34.64
CA GLY A 91 -14.13 5.18 35.64
C GLY A 91 -15.56 5.40 35.12
N GLY A 92 -15.85 5.12 33.85
CA GLY A 92 -17.18 5.37 33.27
C GLY A 92 -17.64 4.31 32.26
N SER A 93 -18.81 3.72 32.50
CA SER A 93 -19.53 2.82 31.59
C SER A 93 -20.16 3.62 30.44
N HIS A 94 -19.36 3.91 29.41
CA HIS A 94 -19.81 4.46 28.13
C HIS A 94 -19.87 3.36 27.07
N ALA A 95 -20.83 3.46 26.13
CA ALA A 95 -20.85 2.61 24.94
C ALA A 95 -19.57 2.82 24.12
N LEU A 96 -18.99 1.73 23.58
CA LEU A 96 -17.75 1.77 22.80
C LEU A 96 -17.85 2.81 21.67
N GLY A 97 -16.98 3.81 21.73
CA GLY A 97 -16.84 4.87 20.75
C GLY A 97 -15.71 4.57 19.77
N TRP A 98 -15.66 5.33 18.68
CA TRP A 98 -14.57 5.23 17.70
C TRP A 98 -13.20 5.57 18.28
N THR A 99 -13.14 6.29 19.40
CA THR A 99 -11.91 6.66 20.13
C THR A 99 -11.26 5.48 20.83
N ASP A 100 -12.03 4.46 21.23
CA ASP A 100 -11.51 3.31 21.97
C ASP A 100 -10.62 2.42 21.08
N TYR A 101 -10.82 2.53 19.76
CA TYR A 101 -10.05 1.84 18.74
C TYR A 101 -8.77 2.60 18.34
N LEU A 102 -8.33 3.62 19.10
CA LEU A 102 -7.13 4.41 18.77
C LEU A 102 -5.90 3.54 18.48
N TRP A 103 -5.68 2.49 19.28
CA TRP A 103 -4.55 1.58 19.10
C TRP A 103 -4.65 0.75 17.81
N VAL A 104 -5.86 0.45 17.34
CA VAL A 104 -6.07 -0.16 16.02
C VAL A 104 -5.58 0.79 14.93
N TYR A 105 -5.91 2.07 15.01
CA TYR A 105 -5.53 3.07 14.00
C TYR A 105 -4.02 3.33 13.98
N VAL A 106 -3.38 3.35 15.15
CA VAL A 106 -1.93 3.49 15.28
C VAL A 106 -1.21 2.25 14.74
N PHE A 107 -1.69 1.05 15.09
CA PHE A 107 -1.14 -0.20 14.57
C PHE A 107 -1.28 -0.29 13.04
N ALA A 108 -2.46 0.04 12.52
CA ALA A 108 -2.74 0.12 11.10
C ALA A 108 -1.79 1.08 10.37
N ALA A 109 -1.54 2.27 10.94
CA ALA A 109 -0.59 3.24 10.41
C ALA A 109 0.85 2.69 10.43
N ALA A 110 1.28 2.09 11.54
CA ALA A 110 2.63 1.55 11.69
C ALA A 110 2.93 0.41 10.71
N ILE A 111 1.98 -0.53 10.54
CA ILE A 111 2.08 -1.63 9.58
C ILE A 111 2.07 -1.10 8.15
N GLY A 112 1.15 -0.19 7.82
CA GLY A 112 1.10 0.45 6.50
C GLY A 112 2.41 1.18 6.15
N PHE A 113 2.97 1.93 7.10
CA PHE A 113 4.26 2.58 6.95
C PHE A 113 5.40 1.58 6.75
N SER A 114 5.50 0.59 7.65
CA SER A 114 6.61 -0.37 7.71
C SER A 114 6.69 -1.25 6.47
N THR A 115 5.55 -1.76 6.01
CA THR A 115 5.49 -2.58 4.78
C THR A 115 5.84 -1.76 3.54
N THR A 116 5.34 -0.53 3.46
CA THR A 116 5.60 0.35 2.33
C THR A 116 7.05 0.79 2.25
N ILE A 117 7.69 1.15 3.37
CA ILE A 117 9.10 1.57 3.35
C ILE A 117 10.05 0.41 3.02
N ALA A 118 9.66 -0.82 3.38
CA ALA A 118 10.37 -2.06 3.09
C ALA A 118 10.12 -2.59 1.67
N GLU A 119 9.16 -2.03 0.94
CA GLU A 119 8.75 -2.53 -0.37
C GLU A 119 9.86 -2.38 -1.43
N PRO A 120 10.36 -3.48 -2.03
CA PRO A 120 11.45 -3.42 -3.01
C PRO A 120 11.08 -2.67 -4.29
N SER A 121 9.83 -2.78 -4.76
CA SER A 121 9.37 -2.08 -5.96
C SER A 121 9.41 -0.56 -5.79
N LEU A 122 9.02 -0.07 -4.61
CA LEU A 122 9.09 1.35 -4.28
C LEU A 122 10.53 1.86 -4.21
N ILE A 123 11.46 1.06 -3.68
CA ILE A 123 12.89 1.39 -3.66
C ILE A 123 13.42 1.60 -5.08
N ALA A 124 13.08 0.69 -6.00
CA ALA A 124 13.50 0.78 -7.40
C ALA A 124 12.92 2.01 -8.12
N ILE A 125 11.62 2.28 -7.94
CA ILE A 125 10.95 3.45 -8.53
C ILE A 125 11.55 4.75 -7.99
N ALA A 126 11.81 4.83 -6.68
CA ALA A 126 12.38 6.02 -6.05
C ALA A 126 13.79 6.34 -6.57
N HIS A 127 14.68 5.35 -6.68
CA HIS A 127 16.00 5.55 -7.27
C HIS A 127 15.91 5.91 -8.76
N LYS A 128 14.93 5.36 -9.49
CA LYS A 128 14.72 5.74 -10.88
C LYS A 128 14.23 7.19 -11.00
N ALA A 129 13.34 7.62 -10.11
CA ALA A 129 12.87 9.00 -10.07
C ALA A 129 13.99 10.00 -9.73
N GLU A 130 14.85 9.66 -8.77
CA GLU A 130 16.00 10.48 -8.39
C GLU A 130 16.98 10.66 -9.56
N THR A 131 17.34 9.55 -10.24
CA THR A 131 18.26 9.59 -11.39
C THR A 131 17.67 10.34 -12.59
N VAL A 132 16.38 10.17 -12.89
CA VAL A 132 15.72 10.84 -14.03
C VAL A 132 15.43 12.31 -13.74
N SER A 133 15.20 12.68 -12.48
CA SER A 133 14.94 14.08 -12.08
C SER A 133 16.22 14.91 -11.87
N GLY A 134 17.39 14.32 -12.08
CA GLY A 134 18.68 14.98 -11.82
C GLY A 134 18.88 15.34 -10.35
N GLY A 135 18.38 14.52 -9.43
CA GLY A 135 18.44 14.77 -7.97
C GLY A 135 17.42 15.78 -7.44
N THR A 136 16.47 16.23 -8.27
CA THR A 136 15.40 17.13 -7.81
C THR A 136 14.39 16.41 -6.89
N VAL A 137 14.20 15.11 -7.10
CA VAL A 137 13.38 14.24 -6.25
C VAL A 137 14.30 13.33 -5.46
N ASP A 138 14.34 13.52 -4.14
CA ASP A 138 15.11 12.65 -3.25
C ASP A 138 14.42 11.27 -3.14
N ALA A 139 15.20 10.20 -3.32
CA ALA A 139 14.66 8.84 -3.26
C ALA A 139 14.13 8.51 -1.86
N LEU A 140 14.82 8.94 -0.79
CA LEU A 140 14.35 8.70 0.58
C LEU A 140 13.09 9.51 0.88
N GLY A 141 13.07 10.79 0.52
CA GLY A 141 11.94 11.68 0.68
C GLY A 141 10.69 11.18 -0.03
N LEU A 142 10.82 10.68 -1.26
CA LEU A 142 9.71 10.04 -1.97
C LEU A 142 9.22 8.79 -1.25
N ARG A 143 10.13 7.91 -0.80
CA ARG A 143 9.76 6.68 -0.07
C ARG A 143 9.01 6.99 1.22
N ILE A 144 9.49 7.97 1.98
CA ILE A 144 8.85 8.42 3.22
C ILE A 144 7.47 9.02 2.89
N ALA A 145 7.36 9.86 1.87
CA ALA A 145 6.07 10.44 1.46
C ALA A 145 5.05 9.35 1.11
N VAL A 146 5.44 8.35 0.32
CA VAL A 146 4.58 7.22 -0.03
C VAL A 146 4.20 6.40 1.20
N ALA A 147 5.15 6.06 2.07
CA ALA A 147 4.90 5.32 3.31
C ALA A 147 3.98 6.05 4.28
N VAL A 148 4.13 7.38 4.42
CA VAL A 148 3.23 8.22 5.21
C VAL A 148 1.82 8.24 4.59
N GLY A 149 1.73 8.31 3.25
CA GLY A 149 0.46 8.20 2.54
C GLY A 149 -0.25 6.90 2.85
N VAL A 150 0.42 5.76 2.70
CA VAL A 150 -0.16 4.44 3.04
C VAL A 150 -0.56 4.40 4.51
N ALA A 151 0.29 4.86 5.43
CA ALA A 151 0.01 4.86 6.87
C ALA A 151 -1.29 5.62 7.20
N ILE A 152 -1.44 6.84 6.67
CA ILE A 152 -2.66 7.64 6.85
C ILE A 152 -3.86 6.95 6.21
N GLY A 153 -3.71 6.43 4.99
CA GLY A 153 -4.79 5.75 4.27
C GLY A 153 -5.29 4.52 5.02
N VAL A 154 -4.39 3.62 5.43
CA VAL A 154 -4.74 2.38 6.15
C VAL A 154 -5.33 2.70 7.52
N SER A 155 -4.83 3.74 8.21
CA SER A 155 -5.41 4.23 9.46
C SER A 155 -6.84 4.77 9.27
N LEU A 156 -7.05 5.61 8.27
CA LEU A 156 -8.38 6.15 7.94
C LEU A 156 -9.34 5.06 7.46
N GLY A 157 -8.86 4.09 6.70
CA GLY A 157 -9.63 2.92 6.30
C GLY A 157 -10.05 2.09 7.50
N SER A 158 -9.16 1.91 8.48
CA SER A 158 -9.48 1.21 9.73
C SER A 158 -10.54 1.96 10.54
N PHE A 159 -10.41 3.28 10.64
CA PHE A 159 -11.44 4.16 11.21
C PHE A 159 -12.78 4.00 10.49
N ARG A 160 -12.79 3.99 9.15
CA ARG A 160 -13.98 3.79 8.32
C ARG A 160 -14.67 2.45 8.58
N ILE A 161 -13.92 1.38 8.86
CA ILE A 161 -14.48 0.08 9.27
C ILE A 161 -15.17 0.21 10.63
N VAL A 162 -14.56 0.89 11.60
CA VAL A 162 -15.15 1.06 12.94
C VAL A 162 -16.48 1.84 12.87
N ILE A 163 -16.52 2.97 12.16
CA ILE A 163 -17.70 3.86 12.12
C ILE A 163 -18.82 3.43 11.15
N ASP A 164 -18.64 2.37 10.38
CA ASP A 164 -19.61 1.87 9.38
C ASP A 164 -19.95 2.79 8.21
N TRP A 165 -19.05 3.68 7.80
CA TRP A 165 -19.40 4.59 6.72
C TRP A 165 -19.15 3.99 5.34
N PRO A 166 -20.00 4.29 4.33
CA PRO A 166 -19.82 3.71 3.00
C PRO A 166 -18.49 4.12 2.35
N LEU A 167 -17.74 3.13 1.87
CA LEU A 167 -16.46 3.29 1.17
C LEU A 167 -16.50 4.33 0.03
N PRO A 168 -17.54 4.38 -0.84
CA PRO A 168 -17.53 5.29 -1.98
C PRO A 168 -17.34 6.77 -1.62
N TYR A 169 -17.85 7.22 -0.47
CA TYR A 169 -17.71 8.63 -0.06
C TYR A 169 -16.25 9.02 0.21
N PHE A 170 -15.50 8.14 0.87
CA PHE A 170 -14.09 8.38 1.16
C PHE A 170 -13.24 8.36 -0.10
N ILE A 171 -13.48 7.39 -0.98
CA ILE A 171 -12.73 7.25 -2.23
C ILE A 171 -13.04 8.42 -3.17
N LEU A 172 -14.31 8.82 -3.28
CA LEU A 172 -14.69 10.00 -4.06
C LEU A 172 -14.03 11.27 -3.52
N ALA A 173 -14.08 11.50 -2.21
CA ALA A 173 -13.42 12.65 -1.60
C ALA A 173 -11.90 12.64 -1.82
N GLY A 174 -11.26 11.48 -1.66
CA GLY A 174 -9.83 11.31 -1.93
C GLY A 174 -9.48 11.63 -3.39
N TYR A 175 -10.23 11.13 -4.35
CA TYR A 175 -9.99 11.42 -5.77
C TYR A 175 -10.27 12.88 -6.15
N ILE A 176 -11.25 13.54 -5.54
CA ILE A 176 -11.45 14.99 -5.71
C ILE A 176 -10.18 15.73 -5.28
N ILE A 177 -9.60 15.37 -4.13
CA ILE A 177 -8.34 15.97 -3.66
C ILE A 177 -7.19 15.66 -4.62
N VAL A 178 -7.05 14.41 -5.08
CA VAL A 178 -6.03 14.02 -6.07
C VAL A 178 -6.16 14.85 -7.35
N ILE A 179 -7.36 15.02 -7.88
CA ILE A 179 -7.61 15.80 -9.10
C ILE A 179 -7.20 17.26 -8.88
N VAL A 180 -7.61 17.87 -7.77
CA VAL A 180 -7.23 19.24 -7.42
C VAL A 180 -5.71 19.37 -7.30
N GLN A 181 -5.06 18.48 -6.56
CA GLN A 181 -3.60 18.48 -6.42
C GLN A 181 -2.88 18.27 -7.76
N THR A 182 -3.42 17.43 -8.65
CA THR A 182 -2.85 17.16 -9.97
C THR A 182 -2.79 18.43 -10.82
N VAL A 183 -3.79 19.32 -10.72
CA VAL A 183 -3.80 20.61 -11.45
C VAL A 183 -2.65 21.52 -11.03
N TYR A 184 -2.23 21.45 -9.77
CA TYR A 184 -1.14 22.28 -9.24
C TYR A 184 0.24 21.61 -9.29
N ALA A 185 0.31 20.32 -9.62
CA ALA A 185 1.55 19.55 -9.61
C ALA A 185 2.37 19.71 -10.91
N SER A 186 3.69 19.54 -10.80
CA SER A 186 4.59 19.52 -11.95
C SER A 186 4.41 18.26 -12.79
N LYS A 187 4.54 18.38 -14.12
CA LYS A 187 4.44 17.27 -15.09
C LYS A 187 5.43 16.13 -14.83
N ILE A 188 6.54 16.39 -14.12
CA ILE A 188 7.53 15.36 -13.77
C ILE A 188 7.03 14.46 -12.62
N ILE A 189 6.27 15.03 -11.68
CA ILE A 189 5.82 14.29 -10.48
C ILE A 189 4.53 13.53 -10.75
N ILE A 190 3.64 14.05 -11.60
CA ILE A 190 2.33 13.42 -11.84
C ILE A 190 2.48 11.93 -12.18
N PRO A 191 3.30 11.50 -13.15
CA PRO A 191 3.48 10.08 -13.44
C PRO A 191 3.98 9.28 -12.23
N LEU A 192 4.92 9.85 -11.47
CA LEU A 192 5.48 9.21 -10.28
C LEU A 192 4.46 9.06 -9.14
N ALA A 193 3.58 10.04 -8.98
CA ALA A 193 2.51 9.99 -7.99
C ALA A 193 1.47 8.93 -8.32
N TYR A 194 1.09 8.79 -9.60
CA TYR A 194 0.15 7.75 -10.00
C TYR A 194 0.80 6.36 -10.02
N ASP A 195 2.11 6.26 -10.27
CA ASP A 195 2.87 5.02 -10.16
C ASP A 195 3.09 4.60 -8.69
N SER A 196 3.15 5.55 -7.76
CA SER A 196 3.22 5.25 -6.32
C SER A 196 1.94 4.63 -5.76
N GLY A 197 0.79 4.90 -6.40
CA GLY A 197 -0.44 4.14 -6.18
C GLY A 197 -0.26 2.65 -6.47
N GLY A 198 0.67 2.28 -7.37
CA GLY A 198 1.06 0.91 -7.69
C GLY A 198 1.69 0.14 -6.53
N VAL A 199 2.05 0.79 -5.43
CA VAL A 199 2.41 0.10 -4.17
C VAL A 199 1.25 -0.79 -3.68
N THR A 200 0.01 -0.59 -4.11
CA THR A 200 -1.10 -1.52 -3.83
C THR A 200 -1.25 -2.68 -4.80
N THR A 201 -0.28 -2.88 -5.68
CA THR A 201 -0.08 -4.14 -6.41
C THR A 201 1.17 -4.86 -5.93
N SER A 202 1.80 -4.34 -4.88
CA SER A 202 3.09 -4.78 -4.43
C SER A 202 3.01 -6.07 -3.62
N THR A 203 4.12 -6.78 -3.62
CA THR A 203 4.22 -8.10 -3.01
C THR A 203 4.11 -8.05 -1.49
N VAL A 204 4.58 -6.99 -0.81
CA VAL A 204 4.60 -6.95 0.67
C VAL A 204 3.39 -6.23 1.24
N THR A 205 3.07 -5.04 0.74
CA THR A 205 2.07 -4.15 1.36
C THR A 205 0.64 -4.68 1.27
N VAL A 206 0.20 -5.13 0.10
CA VAL A 206 -1.21 -5.52 -0.14
C VAL A 206 -1.62 -6.73 0.69
N PRO A 207 -0.84 -7.83 0.70
CA PRO A 207 -1.22 -9.01 1.46
C PRO A 207 -1.40 -8.69 2.95
N VAL A 208 -0.51 -7.87 3.51
CA VAL A 208 -0.54 -7.48 4.92
C VAL A 208 -1.71 -6.54 5.23
N VAL A 209 -1.94 -5.53 4.40
CA VAL A 209 -3.08 -4.60 4.56
C VAL A 209 -4.42 -5.33 4.41
N ALA A 210 -4.51 -6.26 3.47
CA ALA A 210 -5.70 -7.09 3.28
C ALA A 210 -5.94 -8.02 4.49
N ALA A 211 -4.89 -8.66 5.03
CA ALA A 211 -5.00 -9.49 6.22
C ALA A 211 -5.45 -8.68 7.45
N LEU A 212 -4.89 -7.47 7.65
CA LEU A 212 -5.35 -6.53 8.68
C LEU A 212 -6.82 -6.18 8.50
N GLY A 213 -7.22 -5.81 7.28
CA GLY A 213 -8.59 -5.41 6.98
C GLY A 213 -9.61 -6.52 7.16
N LEU A 214 -9.29 -7.71 6.66
CA LEU A 214 -10.09 -8.91 6.85
C LEU A 214 -10.20 -9.25 8.34
N GLY A 215 -9.10 -9.15 9.08
CA GLY A 215 -9.06 -9.32 10.53
C GLY A 215 -10.02 -8.37 11.24
N LEU A 216 -9.87 -7.05 11.05
CA LEU A 216 -10.73 -6.04 11.67
C LEU A 216 -12.21 -6.19 11.30
N ALA A 217 -12.50 -6.42 10.02
CA ALA A 217 -13.88 -6.60 9.57
C ALA A 217 -14.49 -7.94 10.02
N SER A 218 -13.68 -8.93 10.39
CA SER A 218 -14.17 -10.21 10.95
C SER A 218 -14.44 -10.14 12.45
N THR A 219 -13.81 -9.22 13.18
CA THR A 219 -13.94 -9.10 14.64
C THR A 219 -14.94 -8.02 15.06
N ILE A 220 -15.16 -7.00 14.24
CA ILE A 220 -16.15 -5.95 14.51
C ILE A 220 -17.54 -6.42 14.04
N PRO A 221 -18.54 -6.51 14.94
CA PRO A 221 -19.89 -6.96 14.58
C PRO A 221 -20.53 -6.06 13.51
N GLY A 222 -21.22 -6.69 12.55
CA GLY A 222 -21.93 -5.98 11.48
C GLY A 222 -21.06 -5.54 10.31
N ARG A 223 -19.78 -5.96 10.26
CA ARG A 223 -18.87 -5.67 9.14
C ARG A 223 -18.78 -6.83 8.16
N SER A 224 -18.58 -6.49 6.89
CA SER A 224 -18.36 -7.45 5.82
C SER A 224 -16.87 -7.53 5.50
N PRO A 225 -16.21 -8.68 5.75
CA PRO A 225 -14.79 -8.84 5.41
C PRO A 225 -14.50 -8.59 3.92
N LEU A 226 -15.48 -8.89 3.04
CA LEU A 226 -15.34 -8.68 1.60
C LEU A 226 -15.40 -7.20 1.20
N ILE A 227 -16.34 -6.41 1.75
CA ILE A 227 -16.51 -5.01 1.34
C ILE A 227 -15.61 -4.10 2.17
N ASP A 228 -15.60 -4.30 3.48
CA ASP A 228 -14.92 -3.43 4.44
C ASP A 228 -13.44 -3.79 4.55
N GLY A 229 -13.14 -5.09 4.63
CA GLY A 229 -11.77 -5.59 4.74
C GLY A 229 -10.94 -5.32 3.48
N PHE A 230 -11.41 -5.73 2.30
CA PHE A 230 -10.72 -5.40 1.04
C PHE A 230 -10.75 -3.90 0.72
N GLY A 231 -11.74 -3.16 1.22
CA GLY A 231 -11.85 -1.71 1.04
C GLY A 231 -10.62 -0.92 1.52
N LEU A 232 -9.85 -1.46 2.49
CA LEU A 232 -8.58 -0.89 2.92
C LEU A 232 -7.53 -0.77 1.81
N ILE A 233 -7.55 -1.65 0.81
CA ILE A 233 -6.64 -1.59 -0.33
C ILE A 233 -6.89 -0.32 -1.16
N ALA A 234 -8.16 0.13 -1.24
CA ALA A 234 -8.48 1.37 -1.94
C ALA A 234 -7.86 2.59 -1.25
N PHE A 235 -7.87 2.63 0.09
CA PHE A 235 -7.19 3.68 0.84
C PHE A 235 -5.66 3.62 0.68
N ALA A 236 -5.09 2.42 0.73
CA ALA A 236 -3.66 2.22 0.48
C ALA A 236 -3.26 2.65 -0.94
N SER A 237 -4.20 2.75 -1.90
CA SER A 237 -3.93 3.20 -3.28
C SER A 237 -4.00 4.71 -3.43
N VAL A 238 -5.04 5.33 -2.88
CA VAL A 238 -5.33 6.76 -3.12
C VAL A 238 -4.42 7.67 -2.29
N PHE A 239 -4.13 7.30 -1.05
CA PHE A 239 -3.37 8.18 -0.15
C PHE A 239 -1.89 8.33 -0.51
N PRO A 240 -1.17 7.32 -1.03
CA PRO A 240 0.15 7.51 -1.61
C PRO A 240 0.20 8.54 -2.72
N ILE A 241 -0.80 8.52 -3.62
CA ILE A 241 -0.91 9.49 -4.72
C ILE A 241 -1.05 10.89 -4.12
N MET A 242 -1.99 11.06 -3.18
CA MET A 242 -2.22 12.34 -2.49
C MET A 242 -0.96 12.85 -1.77
N SER A 243 -0.22 11.95 -1.12
CA SER A 243 0.98 12.28 -0.36
C SER A 243 2.14 12.67 -1.28
N VAL A 244 2.36 11.97 -2.39
CA VAL A 244 3.41 12.32 -3.36
C VAL A 244 3.11 13.64 -4.07
N LEU A 245 1.85 13.89 -4.45
CA LEU A 245 1.45 15.19 -5.01
C LEU A 245 1.64 16.32 -3.99
N GLY A 246 1.29 16.09 -2.72
CA GLY A 246 1.52 17.03 -1.63
C GLY A 246 3.01 17.31 -1.40
N TYR A 247 3.82 16.25 -1.32
CA TYR A 247 5.28 16.33 -1.20
C TYR A 247 5.90 17.21 -2.30
N ALA A 248 5.44 17.07 -3.54
CA ALA A 248 5.96 17.86 -4.66
C ALA A 248 5.58 19.33 -4.61
N VAL A 249 4.36 19.66 -4.19
CA VAL A 249 3.96 21.07 -4.01
C VAL A 249 4.80 21.71 -2.91
N ILE A 250 5.02 21.01 -1.80
CA ILE A 250 5.83 21.49 -0.68
C ILE A 250 7.30 21.65 -1.08
N SER A 251 7.90 20.65 -1.75
CA SER A 251 9.30 20.71 -2.16
C SER A 251 9.57 21.81 -3.19
N ALA A 252 8.64 22.03 -4.14
CA ALA A 252 8.71 23.13 -5.08
C ALA A 252 8.65 24.50 -4.38
N TRP A 253 7.80 24.64 -3.36
CA TRP A 253 7.67 25.88 -2.58
C TRP A 253 8.94 26.16 -1.76
N LEU A 254 9.48 25.16 -1.08
CA LEU A 254 10.72 25.29 -0.29
C LEU A 254 11.92 25.71 -1.15
N ARG A 255 12.09 25.14 -2.34
CA ARG A 255 13.18 25.55 -3.26
C ARG A 255 13.03 26.99 -3.74
N LYS A 256 11.80 27.44 -4.03
CA LYS A 256 11.55 28.84 -4.44
C LYS A 256 11.91 29.83 -3.33
N LYS A 257 11.76 29.43 -2.06
CA LYS A 257 12.15 30.24 -0.90
C LYS A 257 13.68 30.31 -0.75
N GLN A 258 14.38 29.18 -0.87
CA GLN A 258 15.85 29.13 -0.80
C GLN A 258 16.52 29.94 -1.90
N HIS A 259 15.98 29.91 -3.13
CA HIS A 259 16.53 30.69 -4.24
C HIS A 259 16.39 32.21 -4.01
N LYS A 260 15.30 32.65 -3.36
CA LYS A 260 15.08 34.06 -3.00
C LYS A 260 15.97 34.53 -1.84
N GLU A 261 16.28 33.65 -0.89
CA GLU A 261 17.15 33.97 0.24
C GLU A 261 18.63 34.05 -0.20
N GLY A 262 19.05 33.24 -1.17
CA GLY A 262 20.39 33.33 -1.77
C GLY A 262 20.63 34.61 -2.58
N GLU A 263 19.64 35.07 -3.36
CA GLU A 263 19.75 36.31 -4.14
C GLU A 263 19.79 37.58 -3.28
N ASN A 264 19.18 37.57 -2.08
CA ASN A 264 19.23 38.69 -1.15
C ASN A 264 20.48 38.71 -0.26
N GLY A 265 21.23 37.61 -0.16
CA GLY A 265 22.44 37.50 0.66
C GLY A 265 23.72 38.01 -0.01
N ASP A 266 23.83 37.89 -1.34
CA ASP A 266 24.98 38.35 -2.12
C ASP A 266 24.92 39.85 -2.52
N GLY A 267 23.84 40.54 -2.14
CA GLY A 267 23.63 41.98 -2.43
C GLY A 267 23.91 42.92 -1.26
N SER A 268 24.53 42.44 -0.17
CA SER A 268 24.82 43.24 1.05
C SER A 268 26.31 43.51 1.22
#